data_AF-X8GWN3-F1
#
_entry.id   AF-X8GWN3-F1
#
_cell.length_a   1.000
_cell.length_b   1.000
_cell.length_c   1.000
_cell.angle_alpha   90.00
_cell.angle_beta   90.00
_cell.angle_gamma   90.00
#
_symmetry.space_group_name_H-M   'P 1'
#
loop_
_entity.id
_entity.type
_entity.pdbx_description
1 polymer ?
#
loop_
_entity_poly.entity_id
_entity_poly.type
_entity_poly.pdbx_seq_one_letter_code
_entity_poly.pdbx_strand_id
1 'polypeptide(L)' 'MGTTKINMPFAKWCEVQKEFEEVNKILTDEEKIDFEKYKHCSSYGKLLWHLYAIKIGAFRSLKDPEFYN' A
#
# COMPACT_ATOMS: atom_id res chain seq x y z
N MET A 1 13.63 4.13 21.35
CA MET A 1 12.40 4.17 20.54
C MET A 1 12.58 5.25 19.48
N GLY A 2 12.81 4.87 18.23
CA GLY A 2 12.93 5.85 17.14
C GLY A 2 11.54 6.23 16.66
N THR A 3 11.20 7.52 16.70
CA THR A 3 10.00 8.04 16.04
C THR A 3 10.17 7.86 14.54
N THR A 4 9.51 6.86 13.96
CA THR A 4 9.42 6.67 12.52
C THR A 4 8.67 7.88 11.93
N LYS A 5 9.37 8.77 11.22
CA LYS A 5 8.72 9.85 10.47
C LYS A 5 7.97 9.21 9.30
N ILE A 6 6.66 9.03 9.49
CA ILE A 6 5.76 8.65 8.41
C ILE A 6 5.44 9.95 7.65
N ASN A 7 5.72 9.97 6.34
CA ASN A 7 5.44 11.11 5.47
C ASN A 7 3.94 11.26 5.14
N MET A 8 3.09 10.43 5.74
CA MET A 8 1.67 10.31 5.49
C MET A 8 0.86 10.72 6.74
N PRO A 9 -0.23 11.50 6.62
CA PRO A 9 -1.14 11.76 7.71
C PRO A 9 -1.71 10.45 8.27
N PHE A 10 -1.87 10.36 9.60
CA PHE A 10 -2.32 9.12 10.27
C PHE A 10 -3.64 8.56 9.69
N ALA A 11 -4.61 9.43 9.39
CA ALA A 11 -5.88 9.01 8.79
C ALA A 11 -5.68 8.31 7.42
N LYS A 12 -4.75 8.82 6.61
CA LYS A 12 -4.39 8.22 5.32
C LYS A 12 -3.60 6.93 5.48
N TRP A 13 -2.75 6.87 6.50
CA TRP A 13 -2.03 5.66 6.85
C TRP A 13 -3.00 4.52 7.22
N CYS A 14 -4.01 4.79 8.06
CA CYS A 14 -5.06 3.81 8.38
C CYS A 14 -5.88 3.38 7.16
N GLU A 15 -6.16 4.30 6.23
CA GLU A 15 -6.87 4.00 4.98
C GLU A 15 -6.05 3.05 4.11
N VAL A 16 -4.78 3.37 3.87
CA VAL A 16 -3.86 2.51 3.10
C VAL A 16 -3.73 1.13 3.75
N GLN A 17 -3.56 1.07 5.07
CA GLN A 17 -3.44 -0.21 5.78
C GLN A 17 -4.66 -1.11 5.54
N LYS A 18 -5.88 -0.56 5.64
CA LYS A 18 -7.11 -1.31 5.34
C LYS A 18 -7.16 -1.79 3.90
N GLU A 19 -6.76 -0.95 2.95
CA GLU A 19 -6.72 -1.32 1.53
C GLU A 19 -5.75 -2.48 1.27
N PHE A 20 -4.58 -2.48 1.92
CA PHE A 20 -3.63 -3.60 1.88
C PHE A 20 -4.22 -4.88 2.45
N GLU A 21 -4.91 -4.82 3.60
CA GLU A 21 -5.58 -5.98 4.18
C GLU A 21 -6.66 -6.55 3.26
N GLU A 22 -7.44 -5.70 2.59
CA GLU A 22 -8.46 -6.14 1.64
C GLU A 22 -7.87 -6.73 0.37
N VAL A 23 -6.83 -6.12 -0.20
CA VAL A 23 -6.12 -6.68 -1.36
C VAL A 23 -5.50 -8.03 -1.01
N ASN A 24 -4.85 -8.16 0.15
CA ASN A 24 -4.23 -9.40 0.59
C ASN A 24 -5.22 -10.53 0.93
N LYS A 25 -6.52 -10.24 1.07
CA LYS A 25 -7.57 -11.27 1.15
C LYS A 25 -7.94 -11.85 -0.22
N ILE A 26 -7.69 -11.10 -1.29
CA ILE A 26 -8.00 -11.48 -2.66
C ILE A 26 -6.80 -12.16 -3.33
N LEU A 27 -5.59 -11.72 -2.99
CA LEU A 27 -4.34 -12.26 -3.52
C LEU A 27 -4.00 -13.63 -2.91
N THR A 28 -3.31 -14.45 -3.68
CA THR A 28 -2.72 -15.71 -3.20
C THR A 28 -1.56 -15.44 -2.23
N ASP A 29 -1.18 -16.40 -1.41
CA ASP A 29 -0.10 -16.22 -0.41
C ASP A 29 1.24 -15.78 -1.04
N GLU A 30 1.52 -16.19 -2.28
CA GLU A 30 2.72 -15.83 -3.03
C GLU A 30 2.67 -14.39 -3.59
N GLU A 31 1.46 -13.85 -3.78
CA GLU A 31 1.22 -12.52 -4.33
C GLU A 31 0.98 -11.46 -3.25
N LYS A 32 0.86 -11.88 -1.98
CA LYS A 32 0.62 -10.98 -0.85
C LYS A 32 1.65 -9.86 -0.79
N ILE A 33 1.12 -8.66 -0.59
CA ILE A 33 1.89 -7.43 -0.63
C ILE A 33 2.18 -7.00 0.80
N ASP A 34 3.45 -6.73 1.07
CA ASP A 34 3.92 -6.30 2.38
C ASP A 34 3.75 -4.78 2.55
N PHE A 35 2.81 -4.38 3.41
CA PHE A 35 2.57 -2.98 3.76
C PHE A 35 3.80 -2.27 4.35
N GLU A 36 4.68 -2.98 5.07
CA GLU A 36 5.84 -2.37 5.71
C GLU A 36 6.82 -1.77 4.71
N LYS A 37 6.88 -2.32 3.48
CA LYS A 37 7.67 -1.76 2.37
C LYS A 37 7.13 -0.43 1.86
N TYR A 38 5.83 -0.19 2.01
CA TYR A 38 5.14 0.98 1.45
C TYR A 38 4.75 2.03 2.49
N LYS A 39 4.93 1.75 3.79
CA LYS A 39 4.57 2.67 4.89
C LYS A 39 5.29 4.03 4.83
N HIS A 40 6.43 4.09 4.14
CA HIS A 40 7.26 5.29 3.98
C HIS A 40 6.98 6.09 2.71
N CYS A 41 6.13 5.58 1.81
CA CYS A 41 5.83 6.23 0.55
C CYS A 41 5.16 7.60 0.76
N SER A 42 5.68 8.63 0.10
CA SER A 42 5.14 9.99 0.14
C SER A 42 3.80 10.11 -0.60
N SER A 43 3.64 9.37 -1.70
CA SER A 43 2.54 9.45 -2.65
C SER A 43 1.43 8.42 -2.34
N TYR A 44 0.77 8.61 -1.20
CA TYR A 44 -0.32 7.72 -0.77
C TYR A 44 -1.50 7.66 -1.76
N GLY A 45 -1.79 8.74 -2.50
CA GLY A 45 -2.86 8.74 -3.50
C GLY A 45 -2.60 7.77 -4.66
N LYS A 46 -1.36 7.73 -5.17
CA LYS A 46 -0.95 6.76 -6.19
C LYS A 46 -0.99 5.33 -5.65
N LEU A 47 -0.55 5.16 -4.40
CA LEU A 47 -0.56 3.86 -3.73
C LEU A 47 -1.99 3.31 -3.59
N LEU A 48 -2.92 4.13 -3.10
CA LEU A 48 -4.35 3.79 -3.02
C LEU A 48 -4.94 3.45 -4.38
N TRP A 49 -4.61 4.23 -5.42
CA TRP A 49 -5.10 3.97 -6.78
C TRP A 49 -4.61 2.62 -7.32
N HIS A 50 -3.34 2.27 -7.12
CA HIS A 50 -2.84 0.95 -7.53
C HIS A 50 -3.45 -0.18 -6.70
N LEU A 51 -3.64 -0.01 -5.39
CA LEU A 51 -4.33 -1.01 -4.55
C LEU A 51 -5.76 -1.26 -5.06
N TYR A 52 -6.50 -0.19 -5.35
CA TYR A 52 -7.84 -0.30 -5.92
C TYR A 52 -7.83 -0.98 -7.29
N ALA A 53 -6.87 -0.64 -8.15
CA ALA A 53 -6.71 -1.28 -9.45
C ALA A 53 -6.37 -2.78 -9.33
N ILE A 54 -5.67 -3.21 -8.28
CA ILE A 54 -5.48 -4.64 -7.96
C ILE A 54 -6.81 -5.27 -7.51
N LYS A 55 -7.58 -4.61 -6.63
CA LYS A 55 -8.89 -5.13 -6.17
C LYS A 55 -9.85 -5.41 -7.33
N ILE A 56 -9.87 -4.56 -8.36
CA ILE A 56 -10.72 -4.73 -9.55
C ILE A 56 -10.11 -5.64 -10.62
N GLY A 57 -8.94 -6.23 -10.37
CA GLY A 57 -8.25 -7.16 -11.29
C GLY A 57 -7.56 -6.50 -12.49
N ALA A 58 -7.37 -5.17 -12.47
CA ALA A 58 -6.65 -4.45 -13.53
C ALA A 58 -5.13 -4.61 -13.43
N PHE A 59 -4.60 -4.80 -12.22
CA PHE A 59 -3.19 -5.12 -11.97
C PHE A 59 -3.05 -6.36 -11.09
N ARG A 60 -1.89 -7.03 -11.20
CA ARG A 60 -1.53 -8.19 -10.37
C ARG A 60 -0.58 -7.87 -9.22
N SER A 61 0.07 -6.70 -9.25
CA SER A 61 1.04 -6.30 -8.23
C SER A 61 1.22 -4.79 -8.16
N LEU A 62 1.76 -4.30 -7.04
CA LEU A 62 2.21 -2.92 -6.91
C LEU A 62 3.56 -2.72 -7.61
N LYS A 63 3.89 -1.45 -7.88
CA LYS A 63 5.23 -1.03 -8.30
C LYS A 63 6.21 -1.04 -7.12
N ASP A 64 7.48 -0.81 -7.40
CA ASP A 64 8.47 -0.63 -6.33
C ASP A 64 8.15 0.59 -5.47
N PRO A 65 8.46 0.58 -4.16
CA PRO A 65 8.21 1.70 -3.25
C PRO A 65 8.77 3.05 -3.74
N GLU A 66 9.89 3.03 -4.47
CA GLU A 66 10.51 4.22 -5.09
C GLU A 66 9.58 4.94 -6.06
N PHE A 67 8.66 4.23 -6.71
CA PHE A 67 7.66 4.81 -7.62
C PHE A 67 6.64 5.71 -6.89
N TYR A 68 6.44 5.46 -5.60
CA TYR A 68 5.46 6.16 -4.77
C TYR A 68 6.10 7.21 -3.87
N ASN A 69 7.37 7.57 -4.09
CA ASN A 69 8.05 8.63 -3.35
C ASN A 69 7.95 10.01 -4.02
#